data_AF-A0A921KR02-F1
#
_entry.id   AF-A0A921KR02-F1
#
_cell.length_a   1.000
_cell.length_b   1.000
_cell.length_c   1.000
_cell.angle_alpha   90.00
_cell.angle_beta   90.00
_cell.angle_gamma   90.00
#
_symmetry.space_group_name_H-M   'P 1'
#
loop_
_entity.id
_entity.type
_entity.pdbx_description
1 polymer ?
#
loop_
_entity_poly.entity_id
_entity_poly.type
_entity_poly.pdbx_seq_one_letter_code
_entity_poly.pdbx_strand_id
1 'polypeptide(L)'
;MTENPENPENPEITHETERRARLTWSLLAEPSDAVALMARERLGSRAALELAREATPTELLAALDGQVPAEAADPGTGTPDASASRALQRWRSRLAAVDVEAVLEDAYRRRIRVLIPG
;
A
#
# COMPACT_ATOMS: atom_id res chain seq x y z
N MET A 1 -39.37 -16.20 9.40
CA MET A 1 -38.15 -15.69 10.07
C MET A 1 -37.00 -16.03 9.17
N THR A 2 -36.58 -15.05 8.37
CA THR A 2 -35.59 -15.20 7.31
C THR A 2 -34.21 -15.11 7.95
N GLU A 3 -33.46 -16.20 7.92
CA GLU A 3 -32.04 -16.19 8.28
C GLU A 3 -31.31 -15.28 7.27
N ASN A 4 -30.64 -14.26 7.80
CA ASN A 4 -29.79 -13.35 7.04
C ASN A 4 -28.41 -14.03 6.94
N PRO A 5 -27.93 -14.47 5.76
CA PRO A 5 -26.59 -14.97 5.66
C PRO A 5 -25.66 -13.76 5.56
N GLU A 6 -25.16 -13.29 6.71
CA GLU A 6 -23.86 -12.62 6.73
C GLU A 6 -22.87 -13.63 6.14
N ASN A 7 -22.52 -13.46 4.87
CA ASN A 7 -21.50 -14.28 4.23
C ASN A 7 -20.16 -13.68 4.68
N PRO A 8 -19.44 -14.27 5.65
CA PRO A 8 -18.07 -13.84 5.91
C PRO A 8 -17.31 -14.01 4.60
N GLU A 9 -16.59 -12.96 4.16
CA GLU A 9 -15.85 -12.97 2.91
C GLU A 9 -15.08 -14.29 2.76
N ASN A 10 -15.22 -14.95 1.59
CA ASN A 10 -14.60 -16.24 1.34
C ASN A 10 -13.09 -16.15 1.66
N PRO A 11 -12.55 -16.97 2.59
CA PRO A 11 -11.17 -16.86 3.04
C PRO A 11 -10.13 -16.94 1.92
N GLU A 12 -10.43 -17.67 0.83
CA GLU A 12 -9.57 -17.72 -0.35
C GLU A 12 -9.47 -16.37 -1.08
N ILE A 13 -10.58 -15.63 -1.16
CA ILE A 13 -10.62 -14.28 -1.74
C ILE A 13 -9.82 -13.32 -0.87
N THR A 14 -9.97 -13.39 0.44
CA THR A 14 -9.23 -12.57 1.39
C THR A 14 -7.72 -12.83 1.28
N HIS A 15 -7.30 -14.10 1.20
CA HIS A 15 -5.89 -14.48 1.07
C HIS A 15 -5.26 -13.98 -0.24
N GLU A 16 -5.96 -14.15 -1.38
CA GLU A 16 -5.46 -13.67 -2.66
C GLU A 16 -5.42 -12.13 -2.73
N THR A 17 -6.40 -11.46 -2.11
CA THR A 17 -6.42 -9.99 -2.00
C THR A 17 -5.25 -9.47 -1.17
N GLU A 18 -4.99 -10.08 -0.02
CA GLU A 18 -3.83 -9.77 0.82
C GLU A 18 -2.51 -10.02 0.08
N ARG A 19 -2.41 -11.13 -0.64
CA ARG A 19 -1.24 -11.48 -1.44
C ARG A 19 -0.97 -10.43 -2.53
N ARG A 20 -2.01 -10.03 -3.26
CA ARG A 20 -1.94 -8.98 -4.29
C ARG A 20 -1.57 -7.63 -3.69
N ALA A 21 -2.14 -7.29 -2.54
CA ALA A 21 -1.81 -6.05 -1.85
C ALA A 21 -0.34 -6.00 -1.44
N ARG A 22 0.20 -7.08 -0.87
CA ARG A 22 1.63 -7.19 -0.52
C ARG A 22 2.54 -7.04 -1.73
N LEU A 23 2.22 -7.73 -2.83
CA LEU A 23 3.00 -7.62 -4.08
C LEU A 23 2.98 -6.20 -4.63
N THR A 24 1.79 -5.59 -4.71
CA THR A 24 1.64 -4.20 -5.17
C THR A 24 2.42 -3.24 -4.27
N TRP A 25 2.32 -3.41 -2.95
CA TRP A 25 3.04 -2.59 -1.98
C TRP A 25 4.56 -2.73 -2.13
N SER A 26 5.07 -3.94 -2.38
CA SER A 26 6.50 -4.17 -2.64
C SER A 26 6.99 -3.52 -3.94
N LEU A 27 6.13 -3.35 -4.95
CA LEU A 27 6.46 -2.62 -6.18
C LEU A 27 6.33 -1.10 -6.01
N LEU A 28 5.51 -0.66 -5.07
CA LEU A 28 5.20 0.73 -4.78
C LEU A 28 6.24 1.40 -3.87
N ALA A 29 6.63 0.71 -2.79
CA ALA A 29 7.45 1.23 -1.72
C ALA A 29 8.93 1.16 -2.09
N GLU A 30 9.58 2.32 -2.20
CA GLU A 30 11.04 2.37 -2.29
C GLU A 30 11.67 2.08 -0.91
N PRO A 31 12.85 1.43 -0.84
CA PRO A 31 13.50 1.12 0.44
C PRO A 31 13.75 2.35 1.35
N SER A 32 13.85 3.54 0.75
CA SER A 32 14.06 4.81 1.46
C SER A 32 12.77 5.57 1.82
N ASP A 33 11.59 5.06 1.45
CA ASP A 33 10.29 5.69 1.73
C ASP A 33 9.83 5.34 3.15
N ALA A 34 10.24 6.16 4.12
CA ALA A 34 9.96 5.95 5.54
C ALA A 34 8.46 6.00 5.86
N VAL A 35 7.68 6.79 5.12
CA VAL A 35 6.23 6.88 5.28
C VAL A 35 5.57 5.57 4.81
N ALA A 36 6.03 4.99 3.71
CA ALA A 36 5.52 3.71 3.22
C ALA A 36 5.85 2.56 4.18
N LEU A 37 7.05 2.56 4.78
CA LEU A 37 7.41 1.58 5.79
C LEU A 37 6.45 1.68 7.01
N MET A 38 6.28 2.89 7.55
CA MET A 38 5.41 3.13 8.70
C MET A 38 3.96 2.74 8.41
N ALA A 39 3.42 3.11 7.24
CA ALA A 39 2.05 2.77 6.86
C ALA A 39 1.84 1.25 6.79
N ARG A 40 2.78 0.51 6.20
CA ARG A 40 2.72 -0.96 6.16
C ARG A 40 2.79 -1.57 7.55
N GLU A 41 3.70 -1.10 8.40
CA GLU A 41 3.90 -1.66 9.75
C GLU A 41 2.68 -1.46 10.64
N ARG A 42 1.99 -0.33 10.51
CA ARG A 42 0.82 -0.02 11.35
C ARG A 42 -0.48 -0.61 10.83
N LEU A 43 -0.68 -0.58 9.51
CA LEU A 43 -1.99 -0.86 8.89
C LEU A 43 -2.03 -2.19 8.15
N GLY A 44 -0.87 -2.79 7.87
CA GLY A 44 -0.75 -3.90 6.93
C GLY A 44 -0.82 -3.44 5.47
N SER A 45 -0.46 -4.34 4.55
CA SER A 45 -0.30 -3.98 3.13
C SER A 45 -1.61 -3.64 2.43
N ARG A 46 -2.72 -4.29 2.78
CA ARG A 46 -4.03 -4.02 2.17
C ARG A 46 -4.55 -2.63 2.51
N ALA A 47 -4.70 -2.32 3.79
CA ALA A 47 -5.19 -1.02 4.23
C ALA A 47 -4.25 0.13 3.80
N ALA A 48 -2.93 -0.09 3.86
CA ALA A 48 -1.99 0.91 3.36
C ALA A 48 -2.14 1.18 1.85
N LEU A 49 -2.39 0.13 1.05
CA LEU A 49 -2.65 0.27 -0.38
C LEU A 49 -3.98 0.97 -0.68
N GLU A 50 -5.01 0.71 0.11
CA GLU A 50 -6.30 1.43 0.03
C GLU A 50 -6.11 2.93 0.28
N LEU A 51 -5.35 3.30 1.32
CA LEU A 51 -5.00 4.70 1.57
C LEU A 51 -4.21 5.33 0.42
N ALA A 52 -3.21 4.62 -0.12
CA ALA A 52 -2.41 5.12 -1.23
C ALA A 52 -3.26 5.45 -2.48
N ARG A 53 -4.36 4.73 -2.69
CA ARG A 53 -5.29 4.97 -3.80
C ARG A 53 -6.19 6.16 -3.51
N GLU A 54 -6.92 6.12 -2.40
CA GLU A 54 -8.12 6.95 -2.23
C GLU A 54 -7.95 8.07 -1.19
N ALA A 55 -6.99 7.97 -0.26
CA ALA A 55 -6.93 8.88 0.87
C ALA A 55 -6.55 10.32 0.51
N THR A 56 -7.06 11.26 1.29
CA THR A 56 -6.57 12.62 1.41
C THR A 56 -5.35 12.69 2.33
N PRO A 57 -4.56 13.77 2.29
CA PRO A 57 -3.44 13.95 3.23
C PRO A 57 -3.87 13.90 4.69
N THR A 58 -5.04 14.46 5.02
CA THR A 58 -5.60 14.45 6.37
C THR A 58 -5.99 13.04 6.83
N GLU A 59 -6.59 12.23 5.95
CA GLU A 59 -6.92 10.83 6.26
C GLU A 59 -5.67 9.98 6.45
N LEU A 60 -4.62 10.20 5.64
CA LEU A 60 -3.33 9.54 5.85
C LEU A 60 -2.71 9.94 7.20
N LEU A 61 -2.72 11.23 7.53
CA LEU A 61 -2.24 11.69 8.84
C LEU A 61 -3.02 11.05 9.98
N ALA A 62 -4.34 11.02 9.91
CA ALA A 62 -5.18 10.41 10.94
C ALA A 62 -4.87 8.91 11.09
N ALA A 63 -4.72 8.18 9.98
CA ALA A 63 -4.36 6.76 9.98
C ALA A 63 -2.95 6.48 10.54
N LEU A 64 -2.09 7.50 10.59
CA LEU A 64 -0.73 7.42 11.15
C LEU A 64 -0.61 8.17 12.48
N ASP A 65 -1.70 8.38 13.20
CA ASP A 65 -1.74 9.05 14.51
C ASP A 65 -1.10 10.46 14.50
N GLY A 66 -1.24 11.17 13.39
CA GLY A 66 -0.66 12.49 13.15
C GLY A 66 0.86 12.49 12.96
N GLN A 67 1.50 11.31 12.86
CA GLN A 67 2.94 11.16 12.70
C GLN A 67 3.29 10.83 11.24
N VAL A 68 4.11 11.65 10.61
CA VAL A 68 4.70 11.37 9.29
C VAL A 68 6.20 11.59 9.39
N PRO A 69 7.03 10.54 9.19
CA PRO A 69 8.48 10.68 9.21
C PRO A 69 8.96 11.70 8.19
N ALA A 70 10.01 12.43 8.54
CA ALA A 70 10.78 13.16 7.55
C ALA A 70 11.50 12.17 6.62
N GLU A 71 11.57 12.50 5.33
CA GLU A 71 12.22 11.65 4.35
C GLU A 71 13.60 12.18 3.98
N ALA A 72 14.56 11.27 3.77
CA ALA A 72 15.89 11.63 3.32
C ALA A 72 15.88 12.33 1.94
N ALA A 73 14.90 12.02 1.09
CA ALA A 73 14.71 12.64 -0.21
C ALA A 73 14.09 14.06 -0.14
N ASP A 74 13.67 14.49 1.04
CA ASP A 74 12.97 15.76 1.26
C ASP A 74 13.57 16.50 2.47
N PRO A 75 14.75 17.16 2.30
CA PRO A 75 15.46 17.84 3.39
C PRO A 75 14.76 19.13 3.91
N GLY A 76 13.44 19.27 3.72
CA GLY A 76 12.69 20.47 4.04
C GLY A 76 11.84 20.36 5.31
N THR A 77 11.80 21.45 6.08
CA THR A 77 10.96 21.73 7.26
C THR A 77 9.46 21.83 6.91
N GLY A 78 8.90 20.80 6.27
CA GLY A 78 7.49 20.74 5.88
C GLY A 78 6.57 20.44 7.06
N THR A 79 5.33 20.91 7.00
CA THR A 79 4.28 20.47 7.92
C THR A 79 3.95 18.99 7.68
N PRO A 80 3.47 18.24 8.70
CA PRO A 80 3.06 16.84 8.51
C PRO A 80 2.07 16.65 7.35
N ASP A 81 1.18 17.62 7.13
CA ASP A 81 0.21 17.61 6.03
C ASP A 81 0.87 17.70 4.66
N ALA A 82 1.86 18.59 4.50
CA ALA A 82 2.61 18.72 3.26
C ALA A 82 3.42 17.43 2.98
N SER A 83 3.99 16.81 4.02
CA SER A 83 4.68 15.52 3.89
C SER A 83 3.73 14.38 3.51
N ALA A 84 2.55 14.30 4.13
CA ALA A 84 1.52 13.33 3.76
C ALA A 84 1.05 13.51 2.31
N SER A 85 0.84 14.76 1.88
CA SER A 85 0.46 15.07 0.50
C SER A 85 1.52 14.61 -0.51
N ARG A 86 2.80 14.84 -0.22
CA ARG A 86 3.90 14.40 -1.10
C ARG A 86 4.02 12.88 -1.14
N ALA A 87 3.86 12.20 0.00
CA ALA A 87 3.85 10.74 0.06
C ALA A 87 2.74 10.17 -0.85
N LEU A 88 1.50 10.63 -0.70
CA LEU A 88 0.37 10.20 -1.53
C LEU A 88 0.62 10.49 -3.02
N GLN A 89 1.14 11.67 -3.36
CA GLN A 89 1.42 12.02 -4.76
C GLN A 89 2.44 11.06 -5.39
N ARG A 90 3.53 10.75 -4.68
CA ARG A 90 4.54 9.80 -5.19
C ARG A 90 3.96 8.40 -5.32
N TRP A 91 3.24 7.92 -4.32
CA TRP A 91 2.62 6.60 -4.36
C TRP A 91 1.65 6.48 -5.54
N ARG A 92 0.78 7.46 -5.73
CA ARG A 92 -0.15 7.47 -6.87
C ARG A 92 0.56 7.52 -8.22
N SER A 93 1.63 8.31 -8.32
CA SER A 93 2.43 8.38 -9.54
C SER A 93 3.08 7.04 -9.88
N ARG A 94 3.57 6.31 -8.87
CA ARG A 94 4.11 4.95 -9.04
C ARG A 94 3.02 3.92 -9.33
N LEU A 95 1.89 3.97 -8.62
CA LEU A 95 0.74 3.09 -8.87
C LEU A 95 0.25 3.18 -10.31
N ALA A 96 0.24 4.39 -10.90
CA ALA A 96 -0.12 4.58 -12.30
C ALA A 96 0.84 3.87 -13.28
N ALA A 97 2.07 3.57 -12.86
CA ALA A 97 3.07 2.87 -13.66
C ALA A 97 3.19 1.36 -13.34
N VAL A 98 2.59 0.89 -12.26
CA VAL A 98 2.67 -0.52 -11.82
C VAL A 98 1.55 -1.33 -12.44
N ASP A 99 1.91 -2.36 -13.21
CA ASP A 99 1.00 -3.40 -13.69
C ASP A 99 1.34 -4.74 -13.01
N VAL A 100 0.59 -5.06 -11.95
CA VAL A 100 0.81 -6.26 -11.14
C VAL A 100 0.52 -7.53 -11.93
N GLU A 101 -0.50 -7.52 -12.80
CA GLU A 101 -0.84 -8.69 -13.61
C GLU A 101 0.25 -8.96 -14.63
N ALA A 102 0.77 -7.93 -15.30
CA ALA A 102 1.88 -8.08 -16.23
C ALA A 102 3.15 -8.61 -15.54
N VAL A 103 3.43 -8.17 -14.32
CA VAL A 103 4.56 -8.68 -13.52
C VAL A 103 4.38 -10.16 -13.18
N LEU A 104 3.18 -10.57 -12.76
CA LEU A 104 2.87 -11.98 -12.47
C LEU A 104 2.92 -12.84 -13.73
N GLU A 105 2.39 -12.35 -14.84
CA GLU A 105 2.43 -13.05 -16.13
C GLU A 105 3.87 -13.22 -16.61
N ASP A 106 4.70 -12.17 -16.56
CA ASP A 106 6.10 -12.24 -16.97
C ASP A 106 6.89 -13.22 -16.10
N ALA A 107 6.68 -13.20 -14.77
CA ALA A 107 7.28 -14.17 -13.86
C ALA A 107 6.85 -15.61 -14.20
N TYR A 108 5.56 -15.83 -14.47
CA TYR A 108 5.04 -17.14 -14.89
C TYR A 108 5.69 -17.62 -16.20
N ARG A 109 5.72 -16.76 -17.24
CA ARG A 109 6.33 -17.07 -18.54
C ARG A 109 7.80 -17.45 -18.41
N ARG A 110 8.54 -16.79 -17.51
CA ARG A 110 9.96 -17.04 -17.24
C ARG A 110 10.21 -18.14 -16.22
N ARG A 111 9.16 -18.78 -15.68
CA ARG A 111 9.24 -19.77 -14.60
C ARG A 111 9.95 -19.25 -13.34
N ILE A 112 9.84 -17.94 -13.08
CA ILE A 112 10.37 -17.27 -11.90
C ILE A 112 9.38 -17.45 -10.75
N ARG A 113 9.87 -17.93 -9.62
CA ARG A 113 9.08 -18.02 -8.39
C ARG A 113 9.07 -16.67 -7.68
N VAL A 114 7.90 -16.05 -7.58
CA VAL A 114 7.71 -14.80 -6.82
C VAL A 114 7.65 -15.11 -5.33
N LEU A 115 8.53 -14.47 -4.55
CA LEU A 115 8.51 -14.50 -3.09
C LEU A 115 7.87 -13.21 -2.59
N ILE A 116 6.85 -13.34 -1.76
CA ILE A 116 6.14 -12.20 -1.17
C ILE A 116 6.46 -12.20 0.32
N PRO A 117 7.12 -11.15 0.85
CA PRO A 117 7.48 -11.08 2.26
C PRO A 117 6.26 -11.19 3.20
N GLY A 118 6.52 -11.85 4.33
CA GLY A 118 5.62 -11.95 5.49
C GLY A 118 5.29 -10.60 6.10
#